data_AF-A0A8S3I8L4-F1
#
_entry.id   AF-A0A8S3I8L4-F1
#
_cell.length_a   1.000
_cell.length_b   1.000
_cell.length_c   1.000
_cell.angle_alpha   90.00
_cell.angle_beta   90.00
_cell.angle_gamma   90.00
#
_symmetry.space_group_name_H-M   'P 1'
#
loop_
_entity.id
_entity.type
_entity.pdbx_description
1 polymer ?
#
loop_
_entity_poly.entity_id
_entity_poly.type
_entity_poly.pdbx_seq_one_letter_code
_entity_poly.pdbx_strand_id
1 'polypeptide(L)'
;HDTDDQTIYDEYGFRIDIKESEQHYEIVPCIENEQAKLRWLTHLDSTYKIDVVHWPLPEQELAEKIDPKQMRQDKKIATLLQQTCGIPSSIRAQIWMCLSGSVHKKCQAKMSYAEMLKQCNNDAQLYSKQIEKDLLRTLPTNACFMRMNASGISRLRRVLRAIAWLFPGRKETKKQTLI
;
A
#
# COMPACT_ATOMS: atom_id res chain seq x y z
N HIS A 1 -36.71 -13.28 -16.39
CA HIS A 1 -36.56 -12.54 -15.14
C HIS A 1 -35.17 -12.84 -14.63
N ASP A 2 -34.20 -12.04 -15.05
CA ASP A 2 -32.82 -12.15 -14.60
C ASP A 2 -32.78 -11.71 -13.13
N THR A 3 -32.50 -12.67 -12.25
CA THR A 3 -32.07 -12.39 -10.88
C THR A 3 -30.71 -11.73 -10.97
N ASP A 4 -30.68 -10.39 -10.92
CA ASP A 4 -29.48 -9.62 -10.63
C ASP A 4 -29.00 -10.03 -9.23
N ASP A 5 -28.13 -11.04 -9.16
CA ASP A 5 -27.34 -11.34 -7.96
C ASP A 5 -26.47 -10.11 -7.69
N GLN A 6 -26.97 -9.24 -6.81
CA GLN A 6 -26.29 -8.01 -6.43
C GLN A 6 -24.93 -8.36 -5.83
N THR A 7 -23.88 -8.21 -6.62
CA THR A 7 -22.53 -8.56 -6.20
C THR A 7 -22.05 -7.53 -5.19
N ILE A 8 -21.89 -7.97 -3.93
CA ILE A 8 -21.44 -7.13 -2.83
C ILE A 8 -19.91 -7.19 -2.70
N TYR A 9 -19.28 -6.04 -2.44
CA TYR A 9 -17.84 -5.93 -2.19
C TYR A 9 -17.56 -5.34 -0.81
N ASP A 10 -16.45 -5.75 -0.19
CA ASP A 10 -15.94 -5.16 1.03
C ASP A 10 -15.28 -3.78 0.79
N GLU A 11 -14.81 -3.16 1.88
CA GLU A 11 -14.11 -1.86 1.87
C GLU A 11 -12.80 -1.82 1.05
N TYR A 12 -12.22 -2.98 0.74
CA TYR A 12 -11.02 -3.13 -0.09
C TYR A 12 -11.36 -3.58 -1.53
N GLY A 13 -12.65 -3.75 -1.83
CA GLY A 13 -13.16 -4.14 -3.14
C GLY A 13 -13.14 -5.64 -3.41
N PHE A 14 -13.02 -6.51 -2.40
CA PHE A 14 -13.15 -7.96 -2.56
C PHE A 14 -14.61 -8.40 -2.50
N ARG A 15 -15.01 -9.28 -3.41
CA ARG A 15 -16.37 -9.82 -3.44
C ARG A 15 -16.64 -10.63 -2.17
N ILE A 16 -17.79 -10.37 -1.55
CA ILE A 16 -18.32 -11.13 -0.43
C ILE A 16 -19.27 -12.19 -1.00
N ASP A 17 -18.99 -13.46 -0.76
CA ASP A 17 -19.87 -14.55 -1.18
C ASP A 17 -20.97 -14.71 -0.10
N ILE A 18 -22.19 -14.28 -0.42
CA ILE A 18 -23.36 -14.42 0.45
C ILE A 18 -23.83 -15.88 0.40
N LYS A 19 -23.60 -16.65 1.45
CA LYS A 19 -24.17 -18.01 1.55
C LYS A 19 -25.63 -17.92 2.00
N GLU A 20 -26.53 -18.60 1.29
CA GLU A 20 -27.99 -18.60 1.51
C GLU A 20 -28.44 -18.95 2.95
N SER A 21 -27.55 -19.51 3.78
CA SER A 21 -27.82 -19.89 5.18
C SER A 21 -27.56 -18.79 6.22
N GLU A 22 -26.92 -17.67 5.85
CA GLU A 22 -26.58 -16.57 6.76
C GLU A 22 -27.24 -15.27 6.27
N GLN A 23 -28.49 -15.05 6.68
CA GLN A 23 -29.37 -14.03 6.12
C GLN A 23 -28.98 -12.55 6.38
N HIS A 24 -27.82 -12.21 6.94
CA HIS A 24 -27.38 -10.81 7.06
C HIS A 24 -25.84 -10.72 7.05
N TYR A 25 -25.24 -10.55 5.87
CA TYR A 25 -23.92 -9.91 5.80
C TYR A 25 -24.16 -8.40 5.76
N GLU A 26 -24.11 -7.76 6.92
CA GLU A 26 -23.99 -6.30 6.93
C GLU A 26 -22.57 -5.96 6.50
N ILE A 27 -22.42 -5.25 5.38
CA ILE A 27 -21.20 -4.49 5.14
C ILE A 27 -21.16 -3.43 6.22
N VAL A 28 -20.55 -3.74 7.36
CA VAL A 28 -20.25 -2.74 8.36
C VAL A 28 -19.24 -1.82 7.71
N PRO A 29 -19.58 -0.55 7.41
CA PRO A 29 -18.57 0.38 6.94
C PRO A 29 -17.45 0.37 7.98
N CYS A 30 -16.18 0.31 7.57
CA CYS A 30 -15.08 0.58 8.49
C CYS A 30 -15.21 2.03 8.95
N ILE A 31 -16.00 2.23 10.00
CA ILE A 31 -16.08 3.48 10.73
C ILE A 31 -14.76 3.54 11.47
N GLU A 32 -13.84 4.30 10.90
CA GLU A 32 -12.55 4.56 11.51
C GLU A 32 -12.81 5.11 12.92
N ASN A 33 -12.29 4.42 13.93
CA ASN A 33 -12.43 4.85 15.31
C ASN A 33 -11.64 6.16 15.49
N GLU A 34 -12.35 7.29 15.61
CA GLU A 34 -11.74 8.61 15.76
C GLU A 34 -10.86 8.72 17.01
N GLN A 35 -11.22 8.04 18.09
CA GLN A 35 -10.41 8.01 19.31
C GLN A 35 -9.11 7.24 19.09
N ALA A 36 -9.17 6.14 18.34
CA ALA A 36 -7.97 5.41 17.95
C ALA A 36 -7.06 6.31 17.10
N LYS A 37 -7.61 6.96 16.07
CA LYS A 37 -6.87 7.91 15.23
C LYS A 37 -6.24 9.03 16.06
N LEU A 38 -6.99 9.64 16.98
CA LEU A 38 -6.49 10.70 17.84
C LEU A 38 -5.31 10.22 18.70
N ARG A 39 -5.40 9.03 19.30
CA ARG A 39 -4.29 8.44 20.07
C ARG A 39 -3.02 8.26 19.22
N TRP A 40 -3.18 7.84 17.97
CA TRP A 40 -2.06 7.76 17.03
C TRP A 40 -1.48 9.14 16.74
N LEU A 41 -2.31 10.11 16.35
CA LEU A 41 -1.84 11.46 16.01
C LEU A 41 -1.17 12.15 17.22
N THR A 42 -1.75 12.07 18.41
CA THR A 42 -1.15 12.62 19.64
C THR A 42 0.21 11.99 19.95
N HIS A 43 0.34 10.67 19.77
CA HIS A 43 1.63 10.00 19.96
C HIS A 43 2.67 10.50 18.95
N LEU A 44 2.26 10.64 17.69
CA LEU A 44 3.15 11.08 16.63
C LEU A 44 3.61 12.53 16.81
N ASP A 45 2.68 13.43 17.13
CA ASP A 45 2.97 14.83 17.46
C ASP A 45 3.91 14.94 18.65
N SER A 46 3.59 14.26 19.76
CA SER A 46 4.40 14.34 20.98
C SER A 46 5.80 13.77 20.83
N THR A 47 5.94 12.64 20.12
CA THR A 47 7.21 11.90 20.01
C THR A 47 8.10 12.41 18.87
N TYR A 48 7.51 12.69 17.70
CA TYR A 48 8.26 13.05 16.48
C TYR A 48 8.11 14.53 16.10
N LYS A 49 7.35 15.33 16.87
CA LYS A 49 7.16 16.78 16.63
C LYS A 49 6.66 17.08 15.21
N ILE A 50 5.79 16.22 14.68
CA ILE A 50 5.17 16.39 13.37
C ILE A 50 3.86 17.16 13.50
N ASP A 51 3.55 18.03 12.54
CA ASP A 51 2.30 18.78 12.57
C ASP A 51 1.12 17.89 12.13
N VAL A 52 0.50 17.20 13.07
CA VAL A 52 -0.62 16.30 12.77
C VAL A 52 -1.91 17.03 12.37
N VAL A 53 -1.99 18.36 12.50
CA VAL A 53 -3.20 19.13 12.19
C VAL A 53 -3.50 19.09 10.69
N HIS A 54 -2.46 19.11 9.86
CA HIS A 54 -2.56 19.19 8.39
C HIS A 54 -2.35 17.83 7.71
N TRP A 55 -2.69 16.73 8.37
CA TRP A 55 -2.55 15.39 7.79
C TRP A 55 -3.38 15.23 6.51
N PRO A 56 -2.86 14.62 5.43
CA PRO A 56 -1.54 13.99 5.26
C PRO A 56 -0.38 14.98 5.07
N LEU A 57 0.78 14.66 5.66
CA LEU A 57 1.97 15.52 5.60
C LEU A 57 2.80 15.34 4.33
N PRO A 58 3.57 16.36 3.90
CA PRO A 58 4.56 16.21 2.84
C PRO A 58 5.60 15.12 3.20
N GLU A 59 5.97 14.31 2.21
CA GLU A 59 6.93 13.22 2.42
C GLU A 59 8.30 13.71 2.89
N GLN A 60 8.72 14.90 2.47
CA GLN A 60 9.97 15.53 2.91
C GLN A 60 9.97 15.77 4.42
N GLU A 61 8.89 16.31 4.97
CA GLU A 61 8.78 16.56 6.41
C GLU A 61 8.82 15.25 7.20
N LEU A 62 8.12 14.22 6.71
CA LEU A 62 8.16 12.89 7.32
C LEU A 62 9.56 12.27 7.29
N ALA A 63 10.30 12.46 6.19
CA ALA A 63 11.67 11.97 6.06
C ALA A 63 12.65 12.71 6.98
N GLU A 64 12.44 13.99 7.23
CA GLU A 64 13.29 14.78 8.12
C GLU A 64 13.04 14.48 9.60
N LYS A 65 11.78 14.29 9.98
CA LYS A 65 11.37 14.19 11.40
C LYS A 65 11.33 12.77 11.95
N ILE A 66 11.14 11.75 11.12
CA ILE A 66 10.89 10.38 11.59
C ILE A 66 12.00 9.44 11.13
N ASP A 67 12.93 9.06 12.01
CA ASP A 67 13.84 7.95 11.71
C ASP A 67 13.07 6.61 11.73
N PRO A 68 13.07 5.83 10.62
CA PRO A 68 12.40 4.54 10.55
C PRO A 68 12.90 3.54 11.61
N LYS A 69 14.18 3.61 12.00
CA LYS A 69 14.73 2.73 13.04
C LYS A 69 14.16 3.08 14.41
N GLN A 70 14.16 4.36 14.76
CA GLN A 70 13.55 4.86 15.98
C GLN A 70 12.07 4.46 16.04
N MET A 71 11.31 4.69 14.96
CA MET A 71 9.87 4.40 14.94
C MET A 71 9.56 2.91 15.11
N ARG A 72 10.39 2.00 14.56
CA ARG A 72 10.21 0.55 14.76
C ARG A 72 10.56 0.09 16.18
N GLN A 73 11.44 0.81 16.87
CA GLN A 73 11.86 0.50 18.24
C GLN A 73 10.93 1.12 19.29
N ASP A 74 10.10 2.07 18.89
CA ASP A 74 9.13 2.73 19.74
C ASP A 74 8.06 1.73 20.22
N LYS A 75 8.16 1.35 21.50
CA LYS A 75 7.25 0.41 22.14
C LYS A 75 5.81 0.90 22.13
N LYS A 76 5.59 2.22 22.11
CA LYS A 76 4.24 2.80 22.10
C LYS A 76 3.53 2.54 20.78
N ILE A 77 4.25 2.49 19.66
CA ILE A 77 3.69 2.06 18.36
C ILE A 77 3.14 0.64 18.45
N ALA A 78 3.88 -0.30 19.06
CA ALA A 78 3.41 -1.67 19.25
C ALA A 78 2.17 -1.73 20.16
N THR A 79 2.15 -0.94 21.25
CA THR A 79 0.97 -0.83 22.12
C THR A 79 -0.24 -0.25 21.38
N LEU A 80 -0.04 0.78 20.56
CA LEU A 80 -1.11 1.38 19.76
C LEU A 80 -1.70 0.36 18.78
N LEU A 81 -0.86 -0.38 18.05
CA LEU A 81 -1.32 -1.45 17.16
C LEU A 81 -2.22 -2.47 17.86
N GLN A 82 -1.88 -2.86 19.10
CA GLN A 82 -2.71 -3.77 19.89
C GLN A 82 -4.01 -3.13 20.36
N GLN A 83 -3.95 -1.89 20.85
CA GLN A 83 -5.11 -1.18 21.42
C GLN A 83 -6.11 -0.70 20.38
N THR A 84 -5.68 -0.44 19.14
CA THR A 84 -6.52 0.09 18.07
C THR A 84 -6.84 -0.93 16.99
N CYS A 85 -6.50 -2.21 17.21
CA CYS A 85 -6.65 -3.29 16.23
C CYS A 85 -5.98 -2.97 14.89
N GLY A 86 -4.76 -2.42 14.94
CA GLY A 86 -3.98 -2.01 13.77
C GLY A 86 -3.99 -0.50 13.52
N ILE A 87 -3.49 -0.09 12.35
CA ILE A 87 -3.35 1.33 11.99
C ILE A 87 -4.68 1.84 11.39
N PRO A 88 -5.23 2.96 11.89
CA PRO A 88 -6.40 3.62 11.32
C PRO A 88 -6.23 3.88 9.82
N SER A 89 -7.28 3.63 9.03
CA SER A 89 -7.23 3.60 7.55
C SER A 89 -6.75 4.91 6.92
N SER A 90 -7.13 6.07 7.48
CA SER A 90 -6.80 7.39 6.96
C SER A 90 -5.31 7.75 7.11
N ILE A 91 -4.65 7.23 8.14
CA ILE A 91 -3.22 7.50 8.42
C ILE A 91 -2.31 6.35 7.95
N ARG A 92 -2.90 5.18 7.66
CA ARG A 92 -2.22 3.93 7.31
C ARG A 92 -1.14 4.12 6.23
N ALA A 93 -1.45 4.86 5.17
CA ALA A 93 -0.55 5.04 4.03
C ALA A 93 0.79 5.64 4.44
N GLN A 94 0.80 6.75 5.19
CA GLN A 94 2.05 7.40 5.58
C GLN A 94 2.77 6.66 6.71
N ILE A 95 2.03 6.08 7.67
CA ILE A 95 2.63 5.29 8.76
C ILE A 95 3.41 4.09 8.20
N TRP A 96 2.84 3.36 7.24
CA TRP A 96 3.58 2.30 6.56
C TRP A 96 4.79 2.83 5.79
N MET A 97 4.68 4.01 5.19
CA MET A 97 5.79 4.63 4.47
C MET A 97 6.97 4.95 5.41
N CYS A 98 6.67 5.48 6.59
CA CYS A 98 7.66 5.76 7.63
C CYS A 98 8.26 4.47 8.22
N LEU A 99 7.43 3.52 8.64
CA LEU A 99 7.88 2.25 9.23
C LEU A 99 8.76 1.42 8.29
N SER A 100 8.43 1.40 7.00
CA SER A 100 9.22 0.73 5.96
C SER A 100 10.51 1.47 5.60
N GLY A 101 10.63 2.74 5.98
CA GLY A 101 11.69 3.65 5.54
C GLY A 101 11.63 3.99 4.06
N SER A 102 10.50 3.73 3.39
CA SER A 102 10.32 4.05 1.97
C SER A 102 10.30 5.56 1.72
N VAL A 103 9.84 6.36 2.68
CA VAL A 103 9.86 7.83 2.56
C VAL A 103 11.30 8.35 2.41
N HIS A 104 12.23 7.80 3.19
CA HIS A 104 13.65 8.17 3.13
C HIS A 104 14.27 7.73 1.80
N LYS A 105 14.02 6.48 1.41
CA LYS A 105 14.49 5.95 0.13
C LYS A 105 13.99 6.79 -1.04
N LYS A 106 12.71 7.21 -1.00
CA LYS A 106 12.14 8.05 -2.04
C LYS A 106 12.78 9.44 -2.09
N CYS A 107 13.07 10.05 -0.95
CA CYS A 107 13.77 11.34 -0.89
C CYS A 107 15.24 11.26 -1.32
N GLN A 108 15.91 10.12 -1.10
CA GLN A 108 17.31 9.89 -1.46
C GLN A 108 17.50 9.32 -2.88
N ALA A 109 16.42 8.82 -3.49
CA ALA A 109 16.47 8.21 -4.80
C ALA A 109 16.92 9.22 -5.87
N LYS A 110 17.94 8.82 -6.64
CA LYS A 110 18.48 9.65 -7.73
C LYS A 110 17.64 9.62 -9.00
N MET A 111 16.76 8.62 -9.10
CA MET A 111 15.91 8.38 -10.25
C MET A 111 14.45 8.38 -9.81
N SER A 112 13.63 9.14 -10.53
CA SER A 112 12.19 9.17 -10.29
C SER A 112 11.49 7.90 -10.77
N TYR A 113 10.32 7.62 -10.21
CA TYR A 113 9.46 6.52 -10.68
C TYR A 113 9.13 6.64 -12.17
N ALA A 114 8.92 7.86 -12.68
CA ALA A 114 8.62 8.10 -14.09
C ALA A 114 9.80 7.75 -15.00
N GLU A 115 11.02 8.10 -14.60
CA GLU A 115 12.24 7.74 -15.35
C GLU A 115 12.49 6.23 -15.31
N MET A 116 12.31 5.61 -14.15
CA MET A 116 12.41 4.16 -14.00
C MET A 116 11.42 3.44 -14.95
N LEU A 117 10.19 3.94 -15.06
CA LEU A 117 9.19 3.35 -15.97
C LEU A 117 9.61 3.46 -17.45
N LYS A 118 10.26 4.57 -17.84
CA LYS A 118 10.79 4.72 -19.20
C LYS A 118 11.90 3.69 -19.47
N GLN A 119 12.81 3.51 -18.53
CA GLN A 119 13.91 2.55 -18.66
C GLN A 119 13.43 1.11 -18.66
N CYS A 120 12.49 0.74 -17.76
CA CYS A 120 12.02 -0.63 -17.67
C CYS A 120 11.25 -1.07 -18.92
N ASN A 121 10.52 -0.16 -19.58
CA ASN A 121 9.80 -0.50 -20.81
C ASN A 121 10.73 -0.93 -21.95
N ASN A 122 11.98 -0.46 -21.97
CA ASN A 122 12.95 -0.83 -22.99
C ASN A 122 13.61 -2.20 -22.74
N ASP A 123 13.74 -2.61 -21.47
CA ASP A 123 14.48 -3.81 -21.05
C ASP A 123 13.60 -5.04 -20.70
N ALA A 124 12.31 -4.86 -20.40
CA ALA A 124 11.52 -5.82 -19.61
C ALA A 124 10.97 -7.07 -20.33
N GLN A 125 11.67 -7.65 -21.30
CA GLN A 125 11.16 -8.87 -21.97
C GLN A 125 11.20 -10.13 -21.10
N LEU A 126 12.18 -10.25 -20.18
CA LEU A 126 12.43 -11.48 -19.42
C LEU A 126 11.29 -11.89 -18.46
N TYR A 127 10.65 -10.93 -17.76
CA TYR A 127 9.63 -11.23 -16.74
C TYR A 127 8.20 -10.88 -17.18
N SER A 128 8.02 -10.24 -18.33
CA SER A 128 6.70 -9.77 -18.79
C SER A 128 5.67 -10.90 -18.90
N LYS A 129 6.05 -12.04 -19.50
CA LYS A 129 5.13 -13.19 -19.65
C LYS A 129 4.64 -13.74 -18.31
N GLN A 130 5.55 -13.84 -17.33
CA GLN A 130 5.22 -14.36 -16.00
C GLN A 130 4.34 -13.37 -15.23
N ILE A 131 4.64 -12.07 -15.31
CA ILE A 131 3.81 -11.02 -14.71
C ILE A 131 2.38 -11.09 -15.26
N GLU A 132 2.18 -11.13 -16.59
CA GLU A 132 0.82 -11.18 -17.16
C GLU A 132 0.04 -12.43 -16.71
N LYS A 133 0.71 -13.57 -16.60
CA LYS A 133 0.10 -14.82 -16.09
C LYS A 133 -0.33 -14.68 -14.63
N ASP A 134 0.45 -13.95 -13.82
CA ASP A 134 0.22 -13.83 -12.39
C ASP A 134 -0.83 -12.77 -12.04
N LEU A 135 -0.96 -11.71 -12.84
CA LEU A 135 -1.84 -10.57 -12.59
C LEU A 135 -3.30 -10.94 -12.27
N LEU A 136 -3.90 -11.86 -13.04
CA LEU A 136 -5.32 -12.22 -12.86
C LEU A 136 -5.56 -13.26 -11.78
N ARG A 137 -4.55 -14.06 -11.44
CA ARG A 137 -4.67 -15.12 -10.43
C ARG A 137 -4.36 -14.63 -9.02
N THR A 138 -3.79 -13.42 -8.85
CA THR A 138 -3.49 -12.87 -7.53
C THR A 138 -4.74 -12.40 -6.79
N LEU A 139 -5.68 -11.71 -7.48
CA LEU A 139 -6.84 -11.07 -6.85
C LEU A 139 -8.12 -11.27 -7.69
N PRO A 140 -8.54 -12.53 -7.93
CA PRO A 140 -9.62 -12.84 -8.88
C PRO A 140 -11.00 -12.31 -8.43
N THR A 141 -11.20 -12.10 -7.13
CA THR A 141 -12.47 -11.63 -6.54
C THR A 141 -12.50 -10.13 -6.31
N ASN A 142 -11.41 -9.40 -6.58
CA ASN A 142 -11.37 -7.95 -6.33
C ASN A 142 -11.87 -7.15 -7.54
N ALA A 143 -12.82 -6.24 -7.32
CA ALA A 143 -13.42 -5.38 -8.35
C ALA A 143 -12.39 -4.66 -9.23
N CYS A 144 -11.28 -4.20 -8.65
CA CYS A 144 -10.24 -3.44 -9.36
C CYS A 144 -9.24 -4.32 -10.13
N PHE A 145 -9.22 -5.63 -9.87
CA PHE A 145 -8.20 -6.56 -10.39
C PHE A 145 -8.76 -7.80 -11.09
N MET A 146 -10.07 -8.04 -11.04
CA MET A 146 -10.68 -9.23 -11.65
C MET A 146 -10.71 -9.22 -13.19
N ARG A 147 -10.61 -8.05 -13.84
CA ARG A 147 -10.63 -7.93 -15.32
C ARG A 147 -9.29 -7.46 -15.86
N MET A 148 -8.84 -8.02 -16.99
CA MET A 148 -7.57 -7.66 -17.64
C MET A 148 -7.44 -6.18 -18.02
N ASN A 149 -8.57 -5.55 -18.38
CA ASN A 149 -8.65 -4.15 -18.78
C ASN A 149 -8.92 -3.21 -17.60
N ALA A 150 -8.97 -3.72 -16.36
CA ALA A 150 -9.17 -2.88 -15.18
C ALA A 150 -7.96 -1.95 -14.95
N SER A 151 -8.24 -0.76 -14.42
CA SER A 151 -7.22 0.25 -14.11
C SER A 151 -6.23 -0.25 -13.06
N GLY A 152 -6.69 -1.07 -12.10
CA GLY A 152 -5.87 -1.71 -11.07
C GLY A 152 -4.84 -2.66 -11.66
N ILE A 153 -5.24 -3.54 -12.59
CA ILE A 153 -4.32 -4.42 -13.32
C ILE A 153 -3.22 -3.61 -14.05
N SER A 154 -3.59 -2.53 -14.71
CA SER A 154 -2.62 -1.68 -15.42
C SER A 154 -1.63 -1.00 -14.46
N ARG A 155 -2.06 -0.60 -13.26
CA ARG A 155 -1.19 -0.04 -12.22
C ARG A 155 -0.26 -1.10 -11.64
N LEU A 156 -0.81 -2.27 -11.29
CA LEU A 156 -0.05 -3.39 -10.72
C LEU A 156 1.03 -3.88 -11.68
N ARG A 157 0.69 -4.03 -12.96
CA ARG A 157 1.64 -4.36 -14.04
C ARG A 157 2.85 -3.42 -14.05
N ARG A 158 2.62 -2.10 -14.00
CA ARG A 158 3.71 -1.11 -14.02
C ARG A 158 4.63 -1.26 -12.82
N VAL A 159 4.07 -1.41 -11.62
CA VAL A 159 4.84 -1.59 -10.39
C VAL A 159 5.66 -2.89 -10.42
N LEU A 160 5.05 -4.01 -10.80
CA LEU A 160 5.74 -5.31 -10.87
C LEU A 160 6.87 -5.31 -11.90
N ARG A 161 6.66 -4.68 -13.06
CA ARG A 161 7.71 -4.54 -14.09
C ARG A 161 8.87 -3.68 -13.60
N ALA A 162 8.57 -2.57 -12.94
CA ALA A 162 9.59 -1.70 -12.35
C ALA A 162 10.42 -2.44 -11.29
N ILE A 163 9.76 -3.18 -10.39
CA ILE A 163 10.45 -3.99 -9.37
C ILE A 163 11.31 -5.09 -10.00
N ALA A 164 10.78 -5.81 -11.00
CA ALA A 164 11.52 -6.85 -11.70
C ALA A 164 12.76 -6.31 -12.45
N TRP A 165 12.67 -5.09 -12.98
CA TRP A 165 13.79 -4.41 -13.62
C TRP A 165 14.83 -3.92 -12.62
N LEU A 166 14.41 -3.50 -11.42
CA LEU A 166 15.28 -3.02 -10.36
C LEU A 166 16.03 -4.15 -9.64
N PHE A 167 15.38 -5.31 -9.50
CA PHE A 167 15.93 -6.50 -8.87
C PHE A 167 16.00 -7.69 -9.85
N PRO A 168 16.75 -7.58 -10.96
CA PRO A 168 17.00 -8.71 -11.86
C PRO A 168 17.83 -9.74 -11.07
N GLY A 169 17.27 -10.92 -10.82
CA GLY A 169 17.68 -11.80 -9.72
C GLY A 169 19.19 -11.97 -9.53
N ARG A 170 19.68 -11.74 -8.30
CA ARG A 170 21.03 -11.95 -7.68
C ARG A 170 22.33 -11.73 -8.47
N LYS A 171 22.37 -11.66 -9.80
CA LYS A 171 23.60 -11.58 -10.60
C LYS A 171 23.91 -10.20 -11.17
N GLU A 172 22.97 -9.25 -11.11
CA GLU A 172 23.18 -7.89 -11.62
C GLU A 172 22.87 -6.84 -10.55
N THR A 173 23.90 -6.46 -9.79
CA THR A 173 23.81 -5.53 -8.65
C THR A 173 23.89 -4.05 -9.03
N LYS A 174 24.17 -3.72 -10.30
CA LYS A 174 24.45 -2.32 -10.73
C LYS A 174 23.22 -1.39 -10.72
N LYS A 175 22.00 -1.93 -10.88
CA LYS A 175 20.77 -1.12 -10.95
C LYS A 175 20.24 -0.68 -9.57
N GLN A 176 20.66 -1.36 -8.50
CA GLN A 176 20.19 -1.08 -7.14
C GLN A 176 20.78 0.20 -6.54
N THR A 177 21.94 0.66 -7.02
CA THR A 177 22.60 1.89 -6.53
C THR A 177 21.94 3.18 -7.04
N LEU A 178 20.96 3.07 -7.96
CA LEU A 178 20.22 4.21 -8.51
C LEU A 178 19.03 4.64 -7.66
N ILE A 179 18.68 3.85 -6.63
CA ILE A 179 17.55 4.07 -5.72
C ILE A 179 18.04 4.18 -4.28
#